data_AF-A0A2X3IW88-F1
#
_entry.id   AF-A0A2X3IW88-F1
#
_cell.length_a   1.000
_cell.length_b   1.000
_cell.length_c   1.000
_cell.angle_alpha   90.00
_cell.angle_beta   90.00
_cell.angle_gamma   90.00
#
_symmetry.space_group_name_H-M   'P 1'
#
loop_
_entity.id
_entity.type
_entity.pdbx_description
1 polymer ?
#
loop_
_entity_poly.entity_id
_entity_poly.type
_entity_poly.pdbx_seq_one_letter_code
_entity_poly.pdbx_strand_id
1 'polypeptide(L)'
;MINNSKEKLSALVKKLNLPEGHVHLHVRSGNVRDEVIKLADEIAAGAIIVGSRNPNIQTHLLGSEAASIVRYAHVPVFVIR
;
A
#
# COMPACT_ATOMS: atom_id res chain seq x y z
N MET A 1 4.98 -1.98 -19.41
CA MET A 1 4.95 -1.22 -18.13
C MET A 1 4.73 -2.09 -16.89
N ILE A 2 3.81 -3.07 -16.92
CA ILE A 2 3.45 -3.92 -15.75
C ILE A 2 4.62 -4.79 -15.23
N ASN A 3 5.48 -5.32 -16.11
CA ASN A 3 6.61 -6.18 -15.70
C ASN A 3 7.58 -5.46 -14.74
N ASN A 4 7.91 -4.19 -15.00
CA ASN A 4 8.81 -3.41 -14.14
C ASN A 4 8.23 -3.20 -12.73
N SER A 5 6.92 -2.94 -12.62
CA SER A 5 6.28 -2.76 -11.31
C SER A 5 6.32 -4.03 -10.47
N LYS A 6 6.05 -5.19 -11.10
CA LYS A 6 6.09 -6.49 -10.42
C LYS A 6 7.51 -6.86 -9.98
N GLU A 7 8.52 -6.59 -10.81
CA GLU A 7 9.93 -6.81 -10.49
C GLU A 7 10.39 -5.95 -9.30
N LYS A 8 10.08 -4.66 -9.31
CA LYS A 8 10.41 -3.75 -8.19
C LYS A 8 9.74 -4.20 -6.89
N LEU A 9 8.48 -4.60 -6.94
CA LEU A 9 7.75 -5.07 -5.76
C LEU A 9 8.31 -6.39 -5.24
N SER A 10 8.64 -7.32 -6.13
CA SER A 10 9.31 -8.58 -5.78
C SER A 10 10.66 -8.33 -5.11
N ALA A 11 11.45 -7.39 -5.64
CA ALA A 11 12.74 -7.01 -5.05
C ALA A 11 12.58 -6.38 -3.65
N LEU A 12 11.49 -5.67 -3.38
CA LEU A 12 11.19 -5.13 -2.05
C LEU A 12 10.84 -6.25 -1.07
N VAL A 13 9.99 -7.19 -1.46
CA VAL A 13 9.61 -8.33 -0.60
C VAL A 13 10.81 -9.19 -0.23
N LYS A 14 11.76 -9.40 -1.15
CA LYS A 14 13.00 -10.14 -0.83
C LYS A 14 13.84 -9.51 0.29
N LYS A 15 13.66 -8.22 0.58
CA LYS A 15 14.33 -7.53 1.69
C LYS A 15 13.56 -7.66 3.01
N LEU A 16 12.34 -8.17 2.98
CA LEU A 16 11.51 -8.41 4.16
C LEU A 16 11.73 -9.86 4.60
N ASN A 17 12.07 -10.08 5.86
CA ASN A 17 12.15 -11.41 6.47
C ASN A 17 10.75 -11.97 6.78
N LEU A 18 9.90 -12.12 5.77
CA LEU A 18 8.57 -12.70 5.89
C LEU A 18 8.60 -14.17 5.43
N PRO A 19 7.88 -15.08 6.11
CA PRO A 19 7.80 -16.47 5.70
C PRO A 19 7.19 -16.60 4.31
N GLU A 20 7.87 -17.37 3.45
CA GLU A 20 7.38 -17.69 2.10
C GLU A 20 6.04 -18.44 2.22
N GLY A 21 5.02 -17.97 1.50
CA GLY A 21 3.65 -18.50 1.57
C GLY A 21 2.61 -17.55 2.19
N HIS A 22 3.05 -16.53 2.93
CA HIS A 22 2.16 -15.49 3.48
C HIS A 22 2.19 -14.18 2.69
N VAL A 23 2.89 -14.14 1.56
CA VAL A 23 3.07 -12.92 0.76
C VAL A 23 2.41 -13.08 -0.61
N HIS A 24 1.47 -12.18 -0.90
CA HIS A 24 0.80 -12.09 -2.19
C HIS A 24 1.09 -10.73 -2.83
N LEU A 25 1.52 -10.75 -4.09
CA LEU A 25 1.85 -9.55 -4.84
C LEU A 25 0.71 -9.17 -5.78
N HIS A 26 0.19 -7.95 -5.63
CA HIS A 26 -0.84 -7.39 -6.51
C HIS A 26 -0.29 -6.16 -7.23
N VAL A 27 -0.42 -6.14 -8.57
CA VAL A 27 -0.12 -4.96 -9.39
C VAL A 27 -1.42 -4.56 -10.07
N ARG A 28 -1.88 -3.34 -9.77
CA ARG A 28 -3.13 -2.78 -10.30
C ARG A 28 -2.86 -1.45 -10.99
N SER A 29 -3.80 -1.01 -11.83
CA SER A 29 -3.72 0.25 -12.55
C SER A 29 -5.05 0.98 -12.41
N GLY A 30 -5.00 2.24 -11.97
CA GLY A 30 -6.18 3.03 -11.65
C GLY A 30 -5.86 4.10 -10.62
N ASN A 31 -6.90 4.69 -10.02
CA ASN A 31 -6.73 5.57 -8.87
C ASN A 31 -6.21 4.75 -7.67
N VAL A 32 -5.14 5.21 -7.03
CA VAL A 32 -4.46 4.46 -5.95
C VAL A 32 -5.39 4.21 -4.77
N ARG A 33 -6.13 5.21 -4.30
CA ARG A 33 -7.12 5.04 -3.22
C ARG A 33 -8.12 3.95 -3.57
N ASP A 34 -8.73 4.05 -4.75
CA ASP A 34 -9.83 3.14 -5.14
C ASP A 34 -9.32 1.70 -5.30
N GLU A 35 -8.17 1.49 -5.93
CA GLU A 35 -7.60 0.16 -6.12
C GLU A 35 -7.11 -0.47 -4.80
N VAL A 36 -6.61 0.34 -3.85
CA VAL A 36 -6.22 -0.15 -2.52
C VAL A 36 -7.44 -0.57 -1.71
N ILE A 37 -8.49 0.26 -1.66
CA ILE A 37 -9.73 -0.06 -0.92
C ILE A 37 -10.40 -1.29 -1.53
N LYS A 38 -10.51 -1.32 -2.86
CA LYS A 38 -11.10 -2.45 -3.57
C LYS A 38 -10.33 -3.75 -3.32
N LEU A 39 -9.00 -3.73 -3.36
CA LEU A 39 -8.20 -4.92 -3.05
C LEU A 39 -8.37 -5.34 -1.59
N ALA A 40 -8.43 -4.39 -0.65
CA ALA A 40 -8.65 -4.70 0.76
C ALA A 40 -10.00 -5.39 0.99
N ASP A 41 -11.06 -4.92 0.32
CA ASP A 41 -12.38 -5.56 0.36
C ASP A 41 -12.36 -6.96 -0.31
N GLU A 42 -11.72 -7.10 -1.47
CA GLU A 42 -11.62 -8.37 -2.23
C GLU A 42 -10.91 -9.48 -1.42
N ILE A 43 -9.88 -9.14 -0.65
CA ILE A 43 -9.13 -10.10 0.16
C ILE A 43 -9.61 -10.18 1.61
N ALA A 44 -10.68 -9.44 1.96
CA ALA A 44 -11.17 -9.27 3.32
C ALA A 44 -10.04 -8.91 4.31
N ALA A 45 -9.23 -7.92 3.95
CA ALA A 45 -8.09 -7.49 4.76
C ALA A 45 -8.55 -7.00 6.14
N GLY A 46 -7.88 -7.44 7.20
CA GLY A 46 -8.18 -6.96 8.56
C GLY A 46 -7.67 -5.55 8.86
N ALA A 47 -6.68 -5.07 8.11
CA ALA A 47 -6.12 -3.73 8.24
C ALA A 47 -5.31 -3.35 6.99
N ILE A 48 -5.11 -2.04 6.80
CA ILE A 48 -4.22 -1.47 5.77
C ILE A 48 -3.02 -0.81 6.45
N ILE A 49 -1.82 -1.05 5.94
CA ILE A 49 -0.60 -0.37 6.40
C ILE A 49 -0.08 0.53 5.28
N VAL A 50 0.11 1.82 5.58
CA VAL A 50 0.61 2.81 4.61
C VAL A 50 1.72 3.67 5.22
N GLY A 51 2.70 4.05 4.40
CA GLY A 51 3.67 5.08 4.78
C GLY A 51 3.01 6.45 4.81
N SER A 52 3.35 7.28 5.81
CA SER A 52 2.76 8.61 6.00
C SER A 52 3.01 9.55 4.83
N ARG A 53 4.24 9.61 4.31
CA ARG A 53 4.65 10.45 3.17
C ARG A 53 6.07 10.10 2.71
N ASN A 54 6.54 10.79 1.67
CA ASN A 54 7.96 10.89 1.38
C ASN A 54 8.65 11.80 2.43
N PRO A 55 9.65 11.32 3.19
CA PRO A 55 10.30 12.10 4.25
C PRO A 55 10.99 13.37 3.75
N ASN A 56 11.27 13.48 2.45
CA ASN A 56 11.88 14.68 1.84
C ASN A 56 10.90 15.85 1.60
N ILE A 57 9.60 15.67 1.84
CA ILE A 57 8.57 16.72 1.64
C ILE A 57 7.95 17.06 3.00
N GLN A 58 8.27 18.25 3.53
CA GLN A 58 7.97 18.61 4.92
C GLN A 58 6.59 19.25 5.15
N THR A 59 5.87 19.67 4.11
CA THR A 59 4.71 20.57 4.25
C THR A 59 3.41 19.92 4.80
N HIS A 60 3.24 18.59 4.79
CA HIS A 60 1.94 17.96 5.14
C HIS A 60 2.08 16.66 5.92
N LEU A 61 1.49 16.56 7.14
CA LEU A 61 1.53 15.38 8.02
C LEU A 61 1.36 14.03 7.29
N LEU A 62 0.46 13.99 6.31
CA LEU A 62 0.20 12.85 5.43
C LEU A 62 0.37 13.27 3.96
N GLY A 63 0.91 12.37 3.14
CA GLY A 63 0.87 12.48 1.68
C GLY A 63 -0.55 12.30 1.15
N SER A 64 -0.80 12.75 -0.08
CA SER A 64 -2.14 12.74 -0.70
C SER A 64 -2.78 11.36 -0.65
N GLU A 65 -2.04 10.31 -1.05
CA GLU A 65 -2.58 8.95 -1.10
C GLU A 65 -2.83 8.38 0.30
N ALA A 66 -1.91 8.62 1.24
CA ALA A 66 -2.09 8.17 2.63
C ALA A 66 -3.33 8.83 3.26
N ALA A 67 -3.49 10.14 3.10
CA ALA A 67 -4.65 10.87 3.60
C ALA A 67 -5.95 10.38 2.95
N SER A 68 -5.92 10.13 1.64
CA SER A 68 -7.06 9.63 0.88
C SER A 68 -7.47 8.22 1.35
N ILE A 69 -6.51 7.31 1.52
CA ILE A 69 -6.78 5.95 2.02
C ILE A 69 -7.36 5.99 3.43
N VAL A 70 -6.76 6.76 4.35
CA VAL A 70 -7.24 6.90 5.74
C VAL A 70 -8.68 7.42 5.78
N ARG A 71 -9.06 8.33 4.87
CA ARG A 71 -10.38 8.94 4.86
C ARG A 71 -11.49 7.98 4.43
N TYR A 72 -11.19 7.01 3.57
CA TYR A 72 -12.20 6.21 2.88
C TYR A 72 -12.12 4.70 3.14
N ALA A 73 -11.05 4.21 3.76
CA ALA A 73 -10.90 2.79 4.07
C ALA A 73 -12.03 2.29 4.99
N HIS A 74 -12.56 1.11 4.68
CA HIS A 74 -13.57 0.42 5.50
C HIS A 74 -12.97 -0.35 6.68
N VAL A 75 -11.63 -0.44 6.73
CA VAL A 75 -10.86 -1.21 7.71
C VAL A 75 -9.84 -0.31 8.41
N PRO A 76 -9.35 -0.67 9.61
CA PRO A 76 -8.33 0.10 10.31
C PRO A 76 -7.11 0.37 9.44
N VAL A 77 -6.63 1.63 9.46
CA VAL A 77 -5.44 2.05 8.71
C VAL A 77 -4.31 2.43 9.68
N PHE A 78 -3.18 1.74 9.56
CA PHE A 78 -1.95 2.05 10.27
C PHE A 78 -1.04 2.91 9.40
N VAL A 79 -0.89 4.17 9.79
CA VAL A 79 0.03 5.09 9.12
C VAL A 79 1.38 5.06 9.83
N ILE A 80 2.43 4.66 9.12
CA ILE A 80 3.79 4.52 9.67
C ILE A 80 4.67 5.69 9.19
N ARG A 81 5.53 6.22 10.07
CA ARG A 81 6.48 7.30 9.78
C ARG A 81 7.91 6.83 9.93
#